data_AF-A0A2J8URR1-F1
#
_entry.id   AF-A0A2J8URR1-F1
#
_cell.length_a   1.000
_cell.length_b   1.000
_cell.length_c   1.000
_cell.angle_alpha   90.00
_cell.angle_beta   90.00
_cell.angle_gamma   90.00
#
_symmetry.space_group_name_H-M   'P 1'
#
loop_
_entity.id
_entity.type
_entity.pdbx_description
1 polymer ?
#
loop_
_entity_poly.entity_id
_entity_poly.type
_entity_poly.pdbx_seq_one_letter_code
_entity_poly.pdbx_strand_id
1 'polypeptide(L)'
;MPHKIGFVVVSSSGHEDGFSARELMIHAPTVSGWRSPSYVSLCDNEKTGCKARELKSVYVDAVGQFLKLIFHQNHVNKYNIYNQVALVAINIIGDPADFSDESNTASREKLIDHYLGHNSEDPALEGTYARKSDYISPLDDLAFDMYQDPEVAQIIRKLDERKREAVQKERYDYAKKLKQAIADLQKVGERLGRYEVEK
;
A
#
# COMPACT_ATOMS: atom_id res chain seq x y z
N MET A 1 9.75 -2.96 -11.57
CA MET A 1 10.01 -3.37 -10.17
C MET A 1 8.65 -3.47 -9.53
N PRO A 2 8.39 -4.43 -8.64
CA PRO A 2 7.04 -4.59 -8.13
C PRO A 2 6.64 -3.37 -7.30
N HIS A 3 5.45 -2.83 -7.56
CA HIS A 3 4.93 -1.59 -7.00
C HIS A 3 3.71 -1.86 -6.11
N LYS A 4 3.30 -0.86 -5.30
CA LYS A 4 2.09 -0.94 -4.47
C LYS A 4 0.84 -0.96 -5.38
N ILE A 5 0.16 -2.10 -5.46
CA ILE A 5 -1.06 -2.28 -6.26
C ILE A 5 -2.24 -1.76 -5.44
N GLY A 6 -2.92 -0.73 -5.95
CA GLY A 6 -4.20 -0.29 -5.41
C GLY A 6 -5.25 -1.39 -5.60
N PHE A 7 -5.91 -1.78 -4.52
CA PHE A 7 -6.90 -2.85 -4.52
C PHE A 7 -8.26 -2.35 -4.05
N VAL A 8 -9.27 -3.15 -4.35
CA VAL A 8 -10.63 -3.01 -3.84
C VAL A 8 -11.09 -4.40 -3.42
N VAL A 9 -11.57 -4.56 -2.19
CA VAL A 9 -12.36 -5.74 -1.82
C VAL A 9 -13.66 -5.70 -2.64
N VAL A 10 -14.22 -6.87 -2.94
CA VAL A 10 -15.38 -7.02 -3.85
C VAL A 10 -16.58 -7.68 -3.14
N SER A 11 -16.33 -8.45 -2.08
CA SER A 11 -17.34 -9.16 -1.30
C SER A 11 -16.79 -9.51 0.09
N SER A 12 -17.67 -9.59 1.08
CA SER A 12 -17.36 -9.95 2.47
C SER A 12 -18.45 -10.88 3.00
N SER A 13 -18.07 -11.97 3.68
CA SER A 13 -19.03 -12.91 4.28
C SER A 13 -19.70 -12.41 5.57
N GLY A 14 -19.17 -11.33 6.16
CA GLY A 14 -19.68 -10.68 7.36
C GLY A 14 -18.70 -9.61 7.83
N HIS A 15 -19.16 -8.73 8.72
CA HIS A 15 -18.35 -7.75 9.44
C HIS A 15 -19.06 -7.37 10.74
N GLU A 16 -18.37 -6.64 11.63
CA GLU A 16 -18.95 -6.12 12.88
C GLU A 16 -19.47 -4.68 12.69
N ASP A 17 -20.32 -4.21 13.59
CA ASP A 17 -20.81 -2.82 13.55
C ASP A 17 -19.66 -1.86 13.88
N GLY A 18 -19.42 -0.89 13.00
CA GLY A 18 -18.29 0.05 13.11
C GLY A 18 -16.95 -0.45 12.55
N PHE A 19 -16.90 -1.67 12.00
CA PHE A 19 -15.71 -2.25 11.35
C PHE A 19 -16.08 -2.82 9.98
N SER A 20 -16.52 -1.96 9.06
CA SER A 20 -17.08 -2.41 7.79
C SER A 20 -16.00 -2.94 6.87
N ALA A 21 -16.23 -4.13 6.28
CA ALA A 21 -15.40 -4.62 5.19
C ALA A 21 -15.36 -3.68 3.96
N ARG A 22 -16.22 -2.65 3.90
CA ARG A 22 -16.18 -1.55 2.91
C ARG A 22 -15.06 -0.55 3.14
N GLU A 23 -14.46 -0.49 4.33
CA GLU A 23 -13.19 0.24 4.57
C GLU A 23 -12.04 -0.35 3.74
N LEU A 24 -12.25 -1.53 3.15
CA LEU A 24 -11.36 -2.20 2.19
C LEU A 24 -11.83 -2.04 0.72
N MET A 25 -12.90 -1.29 0.37
CA MET A 25 -13.60 -1.34 -0.95
C MET A 25 -13.95 0.01 -1.63
N ILE A 26 -13.69 0.15 -2.95
CA ILE A 26 -14.50 0.99 -3.89
C ILE A 26 -14.41 0.48 -5.38
N HIS A 27 -15.22 -0.42 -5.96
CA HIS A 27 -16.23 -1.40 -5.50
C HIS A 27 -15.85 -2.80 -6.08
N ALA A 28 -16.47 -3.54 -7.03
CA ALA A 28 -17.76 -3.59 -7.74
C ALA A 28 -18.02 -5.07 -8.23
N PRO A 29 -19.26 -5.58 -8.42
CA PRO A 29 -19.49 -7.05 -8.41
C PRO A 29 -20.01 -7.69 -9.72
N THR A 30 -19.12 -8.18 -10.63
CA THR A 30 -19.54 -9.04 -11.77
C THR A 30 -18.47 -9.96 -12.41
N VAL A 31 -17.51 -10.54 -11.67
CA VAL A 31 -16.56 -11.52 -12.28
C VAL A 31 -16.21 -12.71 -11.37
N SER A 32 -15.84 -13.84 -11.98
CA SER A 32 -15.44 -15.10 -11.33
C SER A 32 -13.97 -15.09 -10.87
N GLY A 33 -13.74 -15.31 -9.58
CA GLY A 33 -12.41 -15.23 -8.96
C GLY A 33 -11.56 -16.51 -8.99
N TRP A 34 -10.24 -16.33 -8.92
CA TRP A 34 -9.22 -17.38 -8.80
C TRP A 34 -8.89 -17.72 -7.34
N ARG A 35 -8.14 -18.80 -7.11
CA ARG A 35 -7.69 -19.29 -5.79
C ARG A 35 -6.24 -19.77 -5.88
N SER A 36 -5.34 -19.18 -5.08
CA SER A 36 -4.01 -19.74 -4.83
C SER A 36 -4.07 -20.90 -3.81
N PRO A 37 -3.07 -21.81 -3.79
CA PRO A 37 -3.03 -22.93 -2.85
C PRO A 37 -2.29 -22.61 -1.53
N SER A 38 -1.76 -21.40 -1.37
CA SER A 38 -0.86 -21.03 -0.26
C SER A 38 -1.61 -20.86 1.06
N TYR A 39 -1.66 -21.91 1.88
CA TYR A 39 -2.10 -21.82 3.27
C TYR A 39 -1.06 -21.08 4.13
N VAL A 40 -1.51 -20.03 4.83
CA VAL A 40 -0.66 -19.15 5.63
C VAL A 40 -1.16 -19.16 7.07
N SER A 41 -0.44 -19.84 7.97
CA SER A 41 -0.73 -19.78 9.40
C SER A 41 -0.20 -18.49 10.01
N LEU A 42 -1.03 -17.81 10.79
CA LEU A 42 -0.59 -16.82 11.78
C LEU A 42 -0.18 -17.53 13.08
N CYS A 43 0.50 -16.82 13.97
CA CYS A 43 0.92 -17.30 15.29
C CYS A 43 -0.24 -17.31 16.30
N ASP A 44 -0.12 -18.16 17.33
CA ASP A 44 -1.02 -18.21 18.50
C ASP A 44 -1.09 -16.88 19.28
N ASN A 45 -0.03 -16.08 19.19
CA ASN A 45 0.17 -14.82 19.91
C ASN A 45 0.28 -14.93 21.44
N GLU A 46 0.38 -16.14 22.00
CA GLU A 46 0.47 -16.37 23.45
C GLU A 46 1.69 -15.70 24.07
N LYS A 47 2.83 -15.73 23.34
CA LYS A 47 4.11 -15.15 23.77
C LYS A 47 4.08 -13.63 23.97
N THR A 48 3.04 -12.94 23.48
CA THR A 48 2.84 -11.49 23.69
C THR A 48 1.70 -11.20 24.67
N GLY A 49 1.12 -12.23 25.28
CA GLY A 49 -0.11 -12.13 26.07
C GLY A 49 -1.36 -11.87 25.21
N CYS A 50 -1.33 -12.29 23.94
CA CYS A 50 -2.37 -12.05 22.92
C CYS A 50 -2.58 -10.56 22.56
N LYS A 51 -1.56 -9.71 22.73
CA LYS A 51 -1.68 -8.24 22.53
C LYS A 51 -1.05 -7.71 21.24
N ALA A 52 -0.06 -8.38 20.66
CA ALA A 52 0.59 -7.90 19.45
C ALA A 52 -0.27 -8.10 18.20
N ARG A 53 -0.09 -7.25 17.19
CA ARG A 53 -0.58 -7.48 15.82
C ARG A 53 0.50 -8.24 15.03
N GLU A 54 0.13 -9.25 14.23
CA GLU A 54 1.06 -9.90 13.30
C GLU A 54 0.99 -9.23 11.92
N LEU A 55 2.13 -8.74 11.43
CA LEU A 55 2.32 -8.34 10.03
C LEU A 55 3.04 -9.48 9.30
N LYS A 56 2.49 -9.93 8.18
CA LYS A 56 3.03 -11.07 7.43
C LYS A 56 2.99 -10.86 5.91
N SER A 57 4.17 -10.89 5.30
CA SER A 57 4.33 -10.85 3.84
C SER A 57 4.35 -12.27 3.27
N VAL A 58 3.70 -12.46 2.12
CA VAL A 58 3.57 -13.76 1.46
C VAL A 58 3.81 -13.55 -0.04
N TYR A 59 4.80 -14.25 -0.59
CA TYR A 59 5.03 -14.25 -2.03
C TYR A 59 4.03 -15.18 -2.73
N VAL A 60 3.42 -14.69 -3.82
CA VAL A 60 2.50 -15.44 -4.66
C VAL A 60 2.94 -15.24 -6.11
N ASP A 61 3.48 -16.29 -6.72
CA ASP A 61 3.82 -16.31 -8.15
C ASP A 61 2.55 -16.58 -8.96
N ALA A 62 1.82 -15.51 -9.31
CA ALA A 62 0.62 -15.57 -10.11
C ALA A 62 0.26 -14.21 -10.71
N VAL A 63 -0.36 -14.24 -11.90
CA VAL A 63 -1.06 -13.09 -12.50
C VAL A 63 -2.57 -13.26 -12.26
N GLY A 64 -3.24 -12.20 -11.81
CA GLY A 64 -4.69 -12.23 -11.59
C GLY A 64 -5.28 -10.89 -11.18
N GLN A 65 -6.59 -10.73 -11.38
CA GLN A 65 -7.34 -9.50 -11.07
C GLN A 65 -7.99 -9.51 -9.67
N PHE A 66 -8.02 -10.66 -8.99
CA PHE A 66 -8.72 -10.84 -7.71
C PHE A 66 -7.89 -11.62 -6.70
N LEU A 67 -7.79 -11.10 -5.48
CA LEU A 67 -7.26 -11.79 -4.32
C LEU A 67 -8.41 -12.16 -3.38
N LYS A 68 -8.64 -13.46 -3.16
CA LYS A 68 -9.60 -13.95 -2.17
C LYS A 68 -8.88 -14.44 -0.92
N LEU A 69 -8.96 -13.68 0.16
CA LEU A 69 -8.62 -14.18 1.50
C LEU A 69 -9.74 -15.08 2.03
N ILE A 70 -9.36 -16.13 2.75
CA ILE A 70 -10.28 -17.02 3.47
C ILE A 70 -9.72 -17.22 4.87
N PHE A 71 -10.42 -16.69 5.87
CA PHE A 71 -10.09 -16.94 7.27
C PHE A 71 -10.69 -18.27 7.70
N HIS A 72 -9.86 -19.10 8.33
CA HIS A 72 -10.27 -20.35 8.97
C HIS A 72 -10.48 -20.10 10.47
N GLN A 73 -10.41 -21.15 11.29
CA GLN A 73 -10.55 -21.05 12.74
C GLN A 73 -9.45 -20.14 13.35
N ASN A 74 -9.83 -19.34 14.34
CA ASN A 74 -8.92 -18.59 15.19
C ASN A 74 -8.10 -19.51 16.11
N HIS A 75 -6.96 -19.02 16.59
CA HIS A 75 -6.29 -19.63 17.74
C HIS A 75 -7.12 -19.44 19.01
N VAL A 76 -7.08 -20.43 19.90
CA VAL A 76 -7.79 -20.40 21.18
C VAL A 76 -7.20 -19.29 22.05
N ASN A 77 -8.00 -18.27 22.33
CA ASN A 77 -7.55 -17.09 23.07
C ASN A 77 -8.59 -16.76 24.15
N LYS A 78 -8.17 -16.73 25.42
CA LYS A 78 -9.00 -16.44 26.59
C LYS A 78 -9.71 -15.07 26.56
N TYR A 79 -9.24 -14.14 25.72
CA TYR A 79 -9.87 -12.83 25.51
C TYR A 79 -10.86 -12.82 24.34
N ASN A 80 -10.81 -13.81 23.44
CA ASN A 80 -11.65 -13.92 22.25
C ASN A 80 -12.73 -15.01 22.45
N ILE A 81 -13.65 -14.76 23.38
CA ILE A 81 -14.68 -15.73 23.76
C ILE A 81 -15.69 -16.04 22.64
N TYR A 82 -15.75 -15.21 21.60
CA TYR A 82 -16.65 -15.35 20.46
C TYR A 82 -15.98 -15.94 19.20
N ASN A 83 -14.69 -16.31 19.27
CA ASN A 83 -13.94 -16.91 18.16
C ASN A 83 -13.90 -16.02 16.89
N GLN A 84 -13.88 -14.69 17.08
CA GLN A 84 -13.79 -13.70 16.00
C GLN A 84 -12.40 -13.72 15.34
N VAL A 85 -12.33 -13.31 14.06
CA VAL A 85 -11.07 -13.07 13.34
C VAL A 85 -11.15 -11.67 12.71
N ALA A 86 -10.11 -10.85 12.92
CA ALA A 86 -10.04 -9.49 12.40
C ALA A 86 -8.83 -9.33 11.47
N LEU A 87 -9.00 -8.57 10.39
CA LEU A 87 -7.94 -8.11 9.50
C LEU A 87 -7.87 -6.58 9.60
N VAL A 88 -6.76 -6.05 10.10
CA VAL A 88 -6.61 -4.58 10.29
C VAL A 88 -6.26 -3.88 8.97
N ALA A 89 -5.39 -4.49 8.15
CA ALA A 89 -4.98 -3.95 6.86
C ALA A 89 -4.40 -5.05 5.97
N ILE A 90 -4.29 -4.76 4.67
CA ILE A 90 -3.60 -5.56 3.66
C ILE A 90 -2.82 -4.63 2.73
N ASN A 91 -1.66 -5.08 2.25
CA ASN A 91 -0.89 -4.40 1.21
C ASN A 91 -0.59 -5.41 0.09
N ILE A 92 -0.71 -4.99 -1.16
CA ILE A 92 -0.45 -5.84 -2.34
C ILE A 92 0.68 -5.19 -3.13
N ILE A 93 1.70 -5.98 -3.47
CA ILE A 93 2.90 -5.52 -4.18
C ILE A 93 3.16 -6.44 -5.37
N GLY A 94 3.33 -5.86 -6.56
CA GLY A 94 3.57 -6.58 -7.81
C GLY A 94 3.76 -5.64 -9.00
N ASP A 95 4.24 -6.17 -10.13
CA ASP A 95 4.24 -5.43 -11.40
C ASP A 95 2.85 -5.59 -12.08
N PRO A 96 2.32 -4.57 -12.79
CA PRO A 96 1.10 -4.72 -13.57
C PRO A 96 1.35 -5.72 -14.71
N ALA A 97 0.39 -6.62 -14.97
CA ALA A 97 0.41 -7.41 -16.19
C ALA A 97 0.00 -6.54 -17.38
N ASP A 98 0.72 -6.65 -18.49
CA ASP A 98 0.45 -5.91 -19.74
C ASP A 98 -0.82 -6.42 -20.43
N PHE A 99 -1.98 -6.05 -19.86
CA PHE A 99 -3.27 -6.12 -20.54
C PHE A 99 -3.29 -5.04 -21.63
N SER A 100 -2.75 -5.39 -22.80
CA SER A 100 -2.82 -4.61 -24.03
C SER A 100 -4.26 -4.55 -24.53
N ASP A 101 -5.05 -3.68 -23.91
CA ASP A 101 -6.45 -3.45 -24.25
C ASP A 101 -6.51 -2.64 -25.56
N GLU A 102 -6.39 -3.31 -26.71
CA GLU A 102 -6.55 -2.72 -28.05
C GLU A 102 -8.01 -2.23 -28.33
N SER A 103 -8.86 -2.15 -27.29
CA SER A 103 -10.28 -1.84 -27.37
C SER A 103 -10.60 -0.32 -27.30
N ASN A 104 -10.27 0.38 -28.39
CA ASN A 104 -10.94 1.62 -28.84
C ASN A 104 -10.84 2.93 -28.01
N THR A 105 -10.18 3.00 -26.86
CA THR A 105 -9.94 4.31 -26.20
C THR A 105 -8.84 5.13 -26.89
N ALA A 106 -7.81 4.46 -27.44
CA ALA A 106 -6.65 5.08 -28.08
C ALA A 106 -6.94 5.91 -29.36
N SER A 107 -8.20 6.03 -29.77
CA SER A 107 -8.62 6.67 -31.03
C SER A 107 -9.01 8.14 -30.92
N ARG A 108 -8.97 8.78 -29.73
CA ARG A 108 -9.34 10.21 -29.59
C ARG A 108 -8.15 11.13 -29.31
N GLU A 109 -7.35 10.87 -28.29
CA GLU A 109 -6.13 11.65 -28.00
C GLU A 109 -5.15 11.57 -29.17
N LYS A 110 -4.87 10.37 -29.71
CA LYS A 110 -3.94 10.18 -30.84
C LYS A 110 -4.37 10.88 -32.13
N LEU A 111 -5.67 11.14 -32.32
CA LEU A 111 -6.15 11.94 -33.45
C LEU A 111 -5.96 13.46 -33.23
N ILE A 112 -5.96 13.92 -31.98
CA ILE A 112 -5.76 15.35 -31.67
C ILE A 112 -4.30 15.75 -31.94
N ASP A 113 -3.33 14.97 -31.47
CA ASP A 113 -1.91 15.22 -31.72
C ASP A 113 -1.58 15.18 -33.21
N HIS A 114 -2.14 14.20 -33.95
CA HIS A 114 -1.91 14.04 -35.38
C HIS A 114 -2.50 15.20 -36.23
N TYR A 115 -3.49 15.93 -35.71
CA TYR A 115 -4.04 17.14 -36.34
C TYR A 115 -3.31 18.44 -35.93
N LEU A 116 -2.61 18.45 -34.78
CA LEU A 116 -1.88 19.62 -34.28
C LEU A 116 -0.45 19.75 -34.84
N GLY A 117 0.03 18.76 -35.60
CA GLY A 117 1.19 18.91 -36.48
C GLY A 117 2.54 19.06 -35.76
N HIS A 118 2.68 18.49 -34.56
CA HIS A 118 3.89 18.61 -33.75
C HIS A 118 5.01 17.68 -34.25
N ASN A 119 5.64 18.04 -35.38
CA ASN A 119 6.81 17.36 -35.91
C ASN A 119 8.01 17.50 -34.95
N SER A 120 8.22 16.51 -34.10
CA SER A 120 9.44 16.32 -33.33
C SER A 120 9.77 14.83 -33.22
N GLU A 121 10.34 14.26 -34.29
CA GLU A 121 10.99 12.95 -34.24
C GLU A 121 12.28 13.04 -33.41
N ASP A 122 12.15 12.96 -32.08
CA ASP A 122 13.27 12.67 -31.19
C ASP A 122 12.84 11.65 -30.12
N PRO A 123 13.10 10.34 -30.34
CA PRO A 123 12.70 9.28 -29.41
C PRO A 123 13.48 9.31 -28.08
N ALA A 124 14.38 10.27 -27.84
CA ALA A 124 15.08 10.43 -26.56
C ALA A 124 14.23 11.09 -25.45
N LEU A 125 13.10 11.73 -25.78
CA LEU A 125 12.38 12.60 -24.81
C LEU A 125 11.15 11.96 -24.14
N GLU A 126 10.60 10.87 -24.69
CA GLU A 126 9.35 10.25 -24.24
C GLU A 126 9.44 9.53 -22.87
N GLY A 127 10.65 9.37 -22.32
CA GLY A 127 10.89 8.64 -21.06
C GLY A 127 10.63 9.40 -19.75
N THR A 128 10.22 10.68 -19.80
CA THR A 128 10.43 11.60 -18.67
C THR A 128 9.22 11.73 -17.71
N TYR A 129 8.02 11.28 -18.09
CA TYR A 129 6.78 11.58 -17.35
C TYR A 129 6.28 10.42 -16.47
N ALA A 130 6.58 9.18 -16.84
CA ALA A 130 6.07 7.97 -16.18
C ALA A 130 7.01 7.40 -15.09
N ARG A 131 8.27 7.84 -15.02
CA ARG A 131 9.31 7.22 -14.18
C ARG A 131 9.28 7.63 -12.69
N LYS A 132 8.09 7.68 -12.09
CA LYS A 132 7.91 7.84 -10.63
C LYS A 132 7.86 6.52 -9.86
N SER A 133 7.87 5.39 -10.56
CA SER A 133 7.47 4.10 -9.98
C SER A 133 8.60 3.34 -9.27
N ASP A 134 9.84 3.40 -9.78
CA ASP A 134 10.99 2.54 -9.42
C ASP A 134 11.49 2.59 -7.94
N TYR A 135 10.79 3.26 -7.03
CA TYR A 135 11.17 3.36 -5.60
C TYR A 135 9.95 3.39 -4.67
N ILE A 136 9.62 2.26 -4.04
CA ILE A 136 8.73 2.24 -2.88
C ILE A 136 9.45 2.95 -1.73
N SER A 137 8.90 4.07 -1.25
CA SER A 137 9.47 4.76 -0.10
C SER A 137 9.28 3.94 1.18
N PRO A 138 10.24 3.94 2.12
CA PRO A 138 10.00 3.48 3.49
C PRO A 138 8.88 4.23 4.22
N LEU A 139 8.38 5.33 3.64
CA LEU A 139 7.23 6.11 4.13
C LEU A 139 5.89 5.70 3.48
N ASP A 140 5.89 4.73 2.57
CA ASP A 140 4.70 4.19 1.88
C ASP A 140 4.45 2.71 2.24
N ASP A 141 5.30 2.13 3.09
CA ASP A 141 5.16 0.78 3.63
C ASP A 141 4.06 0.69 4.69
N LEU A 142 3.41 -0.48 4.77
CA LEU A 142 2.30 -0.73 5.68
C LEU A 142 2.72 -0.65 7.15
N ALA A 143 3.97 -0.98 7.51
CA ALA A 143 4.44 -0.83 8.88
C ALA A 143 4.50 0.65 9.31
N PHE A 144 4.84 1.56 8.40
CA PHE A 144 4.85 3.00 8.69
C PHE A 144 3.42 3.52 8.91
N ASP A 145 2.49 3.19 8.01
CA ASP A 145 1.07 3.59 8.12
C ASP A 145 0.34 2.94 9.34
N MET A 146 0.86 1.86 9.93
CA MET A 146 0.21 1.13 11.04
C MET A 146 0.80 1.36 12.43
N TYR A 147 2.00 1.93 12.54
CA TYR A 147 2.70 2.14 13.83
C TYR A 147 3.17 3.58 14.05
N GLN A 148 3.03 4.47 13.06
CA GLN A 148 3.29 5.90 13.18
C GLN A 148 1.99 6.66 13.48
N ASP A 149 2.04 7.63 14.39
CA ASP A 149 1.00 8.65 14.56
C ASP A 149 0.63 9.33 13.20
N PRO A 150 -0.67 9.48 12.86
CA PRO A 150 -1.09 10.00 11.56
C PRO A 150 -0.66 11.44 11.24
N GLU A 151 -0.62 12.34 12.23
CA GLU A 151 -0.19 13.73 12.02
C GLU A 151 1.32 13.80 11.80
N VAL A 152 2.08 13.07 12.63
CA VAL A 152 3.53 12.95 12.51
C VAL A 152 3.93 12.27 11.19
N ALA A 153 3.17 11.27 10.73
CA ALA A 153 3.38 10.63 9.43
C ALA A 153 3.24 11.62 8.26
N GLN A 154 2.21 12.49 8.27
CA GLN A 154 2.04 13.55 7.28
C GLN A 154 3.19 14.57 7.31
N ILE A 155 3.63 14.97 8.51
CA ILE A 155 4.77 15.89 8.67
C ILE A 155 6.06 15.26 8.13
N ILE A 156 6.32 13.99 8.42
CA ILE A 156 7.48 13.25 7.91
C ILE A 156 7.48 13.19 6.37
N ARG A 157 6.36 12.82 5.74
CA ARG A 157 6.21 12.81 4.27
C ARG A 157 6.54 14.19 3.66
N LYS A 158 6.04 15.27 4.26
CA LYS A 158 6.30 16.66 3.83
C LYS A 158 7.75 17.12 4.04
N LEU A 159 8.44 16.63 5.07
CA LEU A 159 9.86 16.89 5.27
C LEU A 159 10.74 16.08 4.30
N ASP A 160 10.33 14.87 3.94
CA ASP A 160 11.05 14.04 2.96
C ASP A 160 11.02 14.64 1.54
N GLU A 161 9.87 15.15 1.12
CA GLU A 161 9.74 15.87 -0.16
C GLU A 161 10.68 17.09 -0.18
N ARG A 162 10.64 17.93 0.86
CA ARG A 162 11.56 19.07 1.02
C ARG A 162 13.03 18.64 1.09
N LYS A 163 13.34 17.45 1.60
CA LYS A 163 14.69 16.87 1.62
C LYS A 163 15.13 16.49 0.21
N ARG A 164 14.24 15.88 -0.59
CA ARG A 164 14.49 15.57 -2.01
C ARG A 164 14.70 16.85 -2.83
N GLU A 165 13.86 17.87 -2.67
CA GLU A 165 14.09 19.20 -3.24
C GLU A 165 15.44 19.80 -2.84
N ALA A 166 15.81 19.71 -1.56
CA ALA A 166 17.06 20.27 -1.05
C ALA A 166 18.28 19.58 -1.67
N VAL A 167 18.22 18.26 -1.92
CA VAL A 167 19.26 17.51 -2.64
C VAL A 167 19.33 17.92 -4.11
N GLN A 168 18.18 18.04 -4.80
CA GLN A 168 18.12 18.50 -6.20
C GLN A 168 18.64 19.92 -6.40
N LYS A 169 18.52 20.76 -5.38
CA LYS A 169 19.00 22.17 -5.37
C LYS A 169 20.41 22.30 -4.77
N GLU A 170 21.13 21.19 -4.60
CA GLU A 170 22.50 21.08 -4.04
C GLU A 170 22.68 21.66 -2.62
N ARG A 171 21.57 21.86 -1.88
CA ARG A 171 21.56 22.41 -0.51
C ARG A 171 21.81 21.31 0.52
N TYR A 172 22.94 20.62 0.41
CA TYR A 172 23.22 19.39 1.17
C TYR A 172 23.16 19.56 2.70
N ASP A 173 23.61 20.70 3.25
CA ASP A 173 23.48 20.98 4.69
C ASP A 173 22.02 21.13 5.15
N TYR A 174 21.16 21.67 4.29
CA TYR A 174 19.74 21.77 4.57
C TYR A 174 19.05 20.40 4.45
N ALA A 175 19.40 19.61 3.44
CA ALA A 175 18.96 18.21 3.32
C ALA A 175 19.40 17.36 4.53
N LYS A 176 20.62 17.58 5.06
CA LYS A 176 21.15 16.92 6.27
C LYS A 176 20.34 17.29 7.52
N LYS A 177 19.99 18.57 7.70
CA LYS A 177 19.09 19.03 8.78
C LYS A 177 17.69 18.41 8.68
N LEU A 178 17.12 18.35 7.47
CA LEU A 178 15.83 17.70 7.23
C LEU A 178 15.88 16.18 7.50
N LYS A 179 16.95 15.49 7.10
CA LYS A 179 17.15 14.06 7.42
C LYS A 179 17.18 13.81 8.93
N GLN A 180 17.82 14.68 9.71
CA GLN A 180 17.84 14.57 11.17
C GLN A 180 16.44 14.78 11.77
N ALA A 181 15.73 15.84 11.34
CA ALA A 181 14.38 16.12 11.82
C ALA A 181 13.39 14.98 11.52
N ILE A 182 13.50 14.32 10.36
CA ILE A 182 12.73 13.11 10.04
C ILE A 182 13.04 11.98 11.03
N ALA A 183 14.32 11.69 11.27
CA ALA A 183 14.74 10.59 12.14
C ALA A 183 14.34 10.81 13.62
N ASP A 184 14.21 12.06 14.07
CA ASP A 184 13.74 12.38 15.42
C ASP A 184 12.20 12.38 15.51
N LEU A 185 11.48 12.82 14.46
CA LEU A 185 10.02 12.69 14.40
C LEU A 185 9.56 11.23 14.28
N GLN A 186 10.31 10.36 13.60
CA GLN A 186 10.03 8.92 13.55
C GLN A 186 9.89 8.35 14.97
N LYS A 187 10.93 8.52 15.79
CA LYS A 187 10.96 8.09 17.22
C LYS A 187 9.82 8.67 18.08
N VAL A 188 9.28 9.84 17.73
CA VAL A 188 8.18 10.47 18.47
C VAL A 188 6.85 9.86 18.04
N GLY A 189 6.57 9.78 16.73
CA GLY A 189 5.31 9.21 16.24
C GLY A 189 5.20 7.69 16.41
N GLU A 190 6.32 6.94 16.44
CA GLU A 190 6.36 5.53 16.86
C GLU A 190 5.88 5.34 18.31
N ARG A 191 6.20 6.31 19.19
CA ARG A 191 5.78 6.27 20.59
C ARG A 191 4.32 6.66 20.77
N LEU A 192 3.85 7.65 20.00
CA LEU A 192 2.45 8.07 19.98
C LEU A 192 1.56 6.96 19.40
N GLY A 193 1.88 6.43 18.22
CA GLY A 193 1.15 5.31 17.60
C GLY A 193 1.12 4.06 18.48
N ARG A 194 2.18 3.77 19.25
CA ARG A 194 2.14 2.69 20.25
C ARG A 194 1.06 2.91 21.33
N TYR A 195 0.89 4.13 21.84
CA TYR A 195 -0.16 4.41 22.83
C TYR A 195 -1.57 4.29 22.25
N GLU A 196 -1.75 4.46 20.94
CA GLU A 196 -3.04 4.16 20.28
C GLU A 196 -3.25 2.65 20.04
N VAL A 197 -2.17 1.90 19.80
CA VAL A 197 -2.21 0.43 19.60
C VAL A 197 -2.38 -0.34 20.92
N GLU A 198 -1.96 0.23 22.05
CA GLU A 198 -2.07 -0.36 23.40
C GLU A 198 -3.41 -0.06 24.12
N LYS A 199 -4.34 0.65 23.47
CA LYS A 199 -5.59 1.18 24.03
C LYS A 199 -6.79 0.22 23.94
#